data_AF-A0A4P6PA11-F1
#
_entry.id   AF-A0A4P6PA11-F1
#
_cell.length_a   1.000
_cell.length_b   1.000
_cell.length_c   1.000
_cell.angle_alpha   90.00
_cell.angle_beta   90.00
_cell.angle_gamma   90.00
#
_symmetry.space_group_name_H-M   'P 1'
#
loop_
_entity.id
_entity.type
_entity.pdbx_description
1 polymer ?
#
loop_
_entity_poly.entity_id
_entity_poly.type
_entity_poly.pdbx_seq_one_letter_code
_entity_poly.pdbx_strand_id
1 'polypeptide(L)'
;MSLTDLKKTKDGKAKKKNFTIDEFISDAENYAKGKPKIVTTVAGAESEQKLNLQEAIAEAKRFIELKEAEHKQVEQSRKRTKGKSKSDKPFRRATFTLSEDAINQLHELSAESDLAKSHILRILIDELCNKEQTEQLKKLLQSKVD
;
A
#
# COMPACT_ATOMS: atom_id res chain seq x y z
N MET A 1 16.45 15.33 18.49
CA MET A 1 16.23 15.31 17.03
C MET A 1 17.32 16.17 16.41
N SER A 2 18.29 15.56 15.72
CA SER A 2 19.45 16.27 15.17
C SER A 2 19.07 16.99 13.87
N LEU A 3 19.66 18.16 13.64
CA LEU A 3 19.43 19.01 12.45
C LEU A 3 19.92 18.39 11.13
N THR A 4 20.44 17.17 11.16
CA THR A 4 20.94 16.41 10.00
C THR A 4 19.82 15.88 9.09
N ASP A 5 18.61 15.69 9.62
CA ASP A 5 17.51 15.06 8.88
C ASP A 5 16.70 16.05 8.02
N LEU A 6 16.98 17.34 8.12
CA LEU A 6 16.37 18.40 7.30
C LEU A 6 17.02 18.53 5.91
N LYS A 7 18.00 17.69 5.57
CA LYS A 7 18.56 17.65 4.22
C LYS A 7 17.61 16.88 3.31
N LYS A 8 16.65 17.58 2.69
CA LYS A 8 15.90 17.09 1.51
C LYS A 8 16.90 16.61 0.47
N THR A 9 17.13 15.30 0.39
CA THR A 9 17.78 14.69 -0.77
C THR A 9 16.86 14.93 -1.95
N LYS A 10 17.44 15.51 -2.99
CA LYS A 10 16.78 15.88 -4.24
C LYS A 10 16.59 14.59 -5.06
N ASP A 11 15.92 13.60 -4.49
CA ASP A 11 15.70 12.32 -5.15
C ASP A 11 14.84 12.56 -6.40
N GLY A 12 15.42 12.19 -7.54
CA GLY A 12 15.17 12.80 -8.82
C GLY A 12 13.70 12.87 -9.22
N LYS A 13 13.22 14.08 -9.52
CA LYS A 13 12.02 14.25 -10.34
C LYS A 13 12.26 13.49 -11.64
N ALA A 14 11.59 12.36 -11.84
CA ALA A 14 11.58 11.66 -13.11
C ALA A 14 11.23 12.68 -14.20
N LYS A 15 12.11 12.85 -15.19
CA LYS A 15 11.90 13.80 -16.28
C LYS A 15 10.68 13.32 -17.07
N LYS A 16 9.54 13.99 -16.92
CA LYS A 16 8.39 13.81 -17.80
C LYS A 16 8.86 14.19 -19.21
N LYS A 17 8.60 13.36 -20.22
CA LYS A 17 8.88 13.72 -21.60
C LYS A 17 8.03 14.94 -21.97
N ASN A 18 8.61 15.83 -22.77
CA ASN A 18 7.88 16.95 -23.33
C ASN A 18 6.99 16.40 -24.45
N PHE A 19 5.68 16.43 -24.22
CA PHE A 19 4.65 16.02 -25.18
C PHE A 19 4.64 17.00 -26.36
N THR A 20 4.86 16.50 -27.57
CA THR A 20 4.90 17.33 -28.79
C THR A 20 3.51 17.47 -29.41
N ILE A 21 3.32 18.50 -30.23
CA ILE A 21 2.04 18.76 -30.93
C ILE A 21 1.70 17.59 -31.87
N ASP A 22 2.70 17.03 -32.57
CA ASP A 22 2.49 15.91 -33.48
C ASP A 22 2.05 14.62 -32.74
N GLU A 23 2.55 14.41 -31.51
CA GLU A 23 2.12 13.30 -30.65
C GLU A 23 0.64 13.45 -30.27
N PHE A 24 0.21 14.66 -29.89
CA PHE A 24 -1.19 14.96 -29.60
C PHE A 24 -2.12 14.75 -30.79
N ILE A 25 -1.72 15.21 -31.97
CA ILE A 25 -2.52 15.08 -33.20
C ILE A 25 -2.69 13.59 -33.53
N SER A 26 -1.61 12.82 -33.49
CA SER A 26 -1.65 11.39 -33.77
C SER A 26 -2.55 10.62 -32.78
N ASP A 27 -2.52 10.99 -31.49
CA ASP A 27 -3.36 10.36 -30.47
C ASP A 27 -4.85 10.71 -30.66
N ALA A 28 -5.15 11.97 -30.96
CA ALA A 28 -6.51 12.41 -31.28
C ALA A 28 -7.10 11.68 -32.50
N GLU A 29 -6.29 11.45 -33.54
CA GLU A 29 -6.71 10.65 -34.69
C GLU A 29 -6.96 9.19 -34.33
N ASN A 30 -6.10 8.59 -33.52
CA ASN A 30 -6.25 7.21 -33.07
C ASN A 30 -7.49 7.04 -32.19
N TYR A 31 -7.77 8.02 -31.34
CA TYR A 31 -9.00 8.09 -30.55
C TYR A 31 -10.25 8.20 -31.44
N ALA A 32 -10.23 9.09 -32.44
CA ALA A 32 -11.32 9.22 -33.40
C ALA A 32 -11.57 7.94 -34.22
N LYS A 33 -10.51 7.18 -34.51
CA LYS A 33 -10.55 5.87 -35.18
C LYS A 33 -10.92 4.71 -34.23
N GLY A 34 -11.14 4.97 -32.93
CA GLY A 34 -11.50 3.97 -31.93
C GLY A 34 -10.36 3.04 -31.50
N LYS A 35 -9.10 3.44 -31.71
CA LYS A 35 -7.89 2.68 -31.35
C LYS A 35 -7.00 3.45 -30.38
N PRO A 36 -7.46 3.75 -29.15
CA PRO A 36 -6.65 4.51 -28.20
C PRO A 36 -5.37 3.74 -27.81
N LYS A 37 -4.20 4.39 -27.90
CA LYS A 37 -2.89 3.84 -27.51
C LYS A 37 -2.39 4.58 -26.26
N ILE A 38 -1.92 3.84 -25.25
CA ILE A 38 -1.39 4.46 -24.03
C ILE A 38 0.00 5.05 -24.33
N VAL A 39 0.09 6.36 -24.49
CA VAL A 39 1.34 7.09 -24.84
C VAL A 39 2.26 7.42 -23.66
N THR A 40 1.91 7.01 -22.43
CA THR A 40 2.81 7.18 -21.27
C THR A 40 3.37 5.84 -20.79
N THR A 41 4.31 5.27 -21.54
CA THR A 41 5.23 4.26 -21.01
C THR A 41 6.65 4.82 -20.97
N VAL A 42 7.34 4.46 -19.89
CA VAL A 42 8.74 4.80 -19.63
C VAL A 42 9.57 4.51 -20.89
N ALA A 43 10.46 5.44 -21.24
CA ALA A 43 11.18 5.48 -22.50
C ALA A 43 11.74 4.11 -22.95
N GLY A 44 11.30 3.62 -24.12
CA GLY A 44 12.03 2.58 -24.86
C GLY A 44 11.22 1.45 -25.53
N ALA A 45 9.90 1.41 -25.43
CA ALA A 45 9.11 0.28 -25.97
C ALA A 45 8.22 0.70 -27.16
N GLU A 46 8.82 1.21 -28.23
CA GLU A 46 8.18 1.16 -29.56
C GLU A 46 8.69 -0.09 -30.27
N SER A 47 8.09 -1.22 -29.95
CA SER A 47 8.19 -2.41 -30.77
C SER A 47 6.81 -3.01 -30.90
N GLU A 48 6.20 -2.83 -32.07
CA GLU A 48 5.11 -3.69 -32.57
C GLU A 48 5.67 -5.11 -32.80
N GLN A 49 6.16 -5.76 -31.74
CA GLN A 49 6.41 -7.18 -31.77
C GLN A 49 5.07 -7.84 -31.55
N LYS A 50 4.47 -8.35 -32.63
CA LYS A 50 3.51 -9.44 -32.53
C LYS A 50 4.28 -10.66 -31.98
N LEU A 51 4.58 -10.64 -30.68
CA LEU A 51 5.14 -11.78 -29.98
C LEU A 51 4.12 -12.90 -30.14
N ASN A 52 4.55 -14.01 -30.76
CA ASN A 52 3.71 -15.18 -30.85
C ASN A 52 3.30 -15.59 -29.43
N LEU A 53 2.06 -16.04 -29.23
CA LEU A 53 1.52 -16.36 -27.88
C LEU A 53 2.48 -17.27 -27.08
N GLN A 54 3.17 -18.19 -27.75
CA GLN A 54 4.15 -19.08 -27.14
C GLN A 54 5.37 -18.33 -26.58
N GLU A 55 5.85 -17.31 -27.29
CA GLU A 55 6.99 -16.48 -26.90
C GLU A 55 6.63 -15.60 -25.70
N ALA A 56 5.43 -14.99 -25.71
CA ALA A 56 4.91 -14.22 -24.58
C ALA A 56 4.75 -15.09 -23.31
N ILE A 57 4.29 -16.33 -23.46
CA ILE A 57 4.18 -17.27 -22.34
C ILE A 57 5.56 -17.68 -21.82
N ALA A 58 6.53 -17.90 -22.70
CA ALA A 58 7.90 -18.25 -22.31
C ALA A 58 8.60 -17.09 -21.58
N GLU A 59 8.42 -15.86 -22.05
CA GLU A 59 8.92 -14.66 -21.37
C GLU A 59 8.24 -14.45 -20.02
N ALA A 60 6.91 -14.61 -19.95
CA ALA A 60 6.18 -14.51 -18.68
C ALA A 60 6.68 -15.53 -17.65
N LYS A 61 6.94 -16.79 -18.07
CA LYS A 61 7.51 -17.82 -17.20
C LYS A 61 8.92 -17.46 -16.72
N ARG A 62 9.79 -16.97 -17.60
CA ARG A 62 11.13 -16.50 -17.23
C ARG A 62 11.08 -15.30 -16.28
N PHE A 63 10.15 -14.37 -16.49
CA PHE A 63 9.95 -13.23 -15.60
C PHE A 63 9.47 -13.66 -14.22
N ILE A 64 8.57 -14.64 -14.15
CA ILE A 64 8.12 -15.22 -12.88
C ILE A 64 9.28 -15.93 -12.20
N GLU A 65 10.07 -16.74 -12.90
CA GLU A 65 11.20 -17.47 -12.35
C GLU A 65 12.32 -16.54 -11.86
N LEU A 66 12.65 -15.48 -12.61
CA LEU A 66 13.57 -14.43 -12.18
C LEU A 66 13.02 -13.66 -10.98
N LYS A 67 11.73 -13.30 -10.96
CA LYS A 67 11.10 -12.66 -9.79
C LYS A 67 11.05 -13.59 -8.59
N GLU A 68 10.85 -14.88 -8.77
CA GLU A 68 10.84 -15.87 -7.70
C GLU A 68 12.25 -16.09 -7.15
N ALA A 69 13.28 -16.07 -8.00
CA ALA A 69 14.68 -16.10 -7.58
C ALA A 69 15.10 -14.80 -6.88
N GLU A 70 14.67 -13.64 -7.39
CA GLU A 70 14.81 -12.34 -6.72
C GLU A 70 14.04 -12.33 -5.39
N HIS A 71 12.83 -12.87 -5.34
CA HIS A 71 12.06 -13.00 -4.09
C HIS A 71 12.73 -13.94 -3.09
N LYS A 72 13.38 -15.03 -3.53
CA LYS A 72 14.18 -15.91 -2.65
C LYS A 72 15.43 -15.21 -2.13
N GLN A 73 16.09 -14.37 -2.93
CA GLN A 73 17.21 -13.53 -2.47
C GLN A 73 16.74 -12.36 -1.58
N VAL A 74 15.57 -11.79 -1.87
CA VAL A 74 14.91 -10.75 -1.05
C VAL A 74 14.38 -11.35 0.26
N GLU A 75 13.92 -12.60 0.33
CA GLU A 75 13.56 -13.26 1.59
C GLU A 75 14.79 -13.58 2.46
N GLN A 76 15.92 -13.96 1.85
CA GLN A 76 17.17 -14.18 2.59
C GLN A 76 17.85 -12.86 3.02
N SER A 77 17.70 -11.77 2.26
CA SER A 77 18.20 -10.44 2.62
C SER A 77 17.22 -9.61 3.48
N ARG A 78 15.91 -9.92 3.48
CA ARG A 78 14.91 -9.41 4.45
C ARG A 78 15.14 -9.90 5.88
N LYS A 79 15.94 -10.96 6.09
CA LYS A 79 16.47 -11.30 7.41
C LYS A 79 17.55 -10.32 7.91
N ARG A 80 18.21 -9.57 7.02
CA ARG A 80 19.30 -8.64 7.38
C ARG A 80 18.95 -7.17 7.26
N THR A 81 17.96 -6.81 6.45
CA THR A 81 17.40 -5.45 6.41
C THR A 81 15.87 -5.50 6.45
N LYS A 82 15.31 -5.62 7.67
CA LYS A 82 13.90 -5.34 7.96
C LYS A 82 13.62 -3.87 7.58
N GLY A 83 13.16 -3.64 6.37
CA GLY A 83 12.40 -2.43 6.07
C GLY A 83 11.15 -2.44 6.94
N LYS A 84 11.11 -1.56 7.94
CA LYS A 84 10.00 -1.31 8.87
C LYS A 84 8.64 -1.57 8.20
N SER A 85 8.02 -2.71 8.50
CA SER A 85 6.57 -2.85 8.36
C SER A 85 5.93 -1.70 9.15
N LYS A 86 4.74 -1.23 8.75
CA LYS A 86 4.02 -0.18 9.51
C LYS A 86 3.87 -0.51 11.01
N SER A 87 4.01 -1.79 11.38
CA SER A 87 4.02 -2.32 12.75
C SER A 87 5.31 -2.10 13.56
N ASP A 88 6.44 -1.73 12.94
CA ASP A 88 7.74 -1.58 13.61
C ASP A 88 8.06 -0.11 13.95
N LYS A 89 7.05 0.76 13.84
CA LYS A 89 7.09 2.09 14.44
C LYS A 89 6.76 1.94 15.92
N PRO A 90 7.54 2.55 16.82
CA PRO A 90 7.23 2.49 18.25
C PRO A 90 5.84 3.08 18.52
N PHE A 91 5.10 2.46 19.44
CA PHE A 91 3.81 3.00 19.88
C PHE A 91 4.01 4.42 20.42
N ARG A 92 3.16 5.35 19.96
CA ARG A 92 3.14 6.71 20.49
C ARG A 92 2.52 6.68 21.89
N ARG A 93 3.13 7.41 22.83
CA ARG A 93 2.56 7.60 24.17
C ARG A 93 1.43 8.61 24.07
N ALA A 94 0.34 8.35 24.79
CA ALA A 94 -0.82 9.24 24.89
C ALA A 94 -1.23 9.36 26.37
N THR A 95 -1.71 10.54 26.76
CA THR A 95 -2.28 10.81 28.08
C THR A 95 -3.78 11.00 27.92
N PHE A 96 -4.56 10.22 28.66
CA PHE A 96 -6.02 10.27 28.63
C PHE A 96 -6.55 10.76 29.97
N THR A 97 -7.61 11.55 29.94
CA THR A 97 -8.40 11.90 31.12
C THR A 97 -9.58 10.95 31.18
N LEU A 98 -9.68 10.16 32.24
CA LEU A 98 -10.74 9.16 32.47
C LEU A 98 -11.41 9.44 33.82
N SER A 99 -12.65 8.98 33.99
CA SER A 99 -13.31 8.98 35.29
C SER A 99 -12.65 8.00 36.26
N GLU A 100 -12.84 8.21 37.56
CA GLU A 100 -12.34 7.31 38.62
C GLU A 100 -12.88 5.89 38.44
N ASP A 101 -14.18 5.76 38.15
CA ASP A 101 -14.83 4.47 37.90
C ASP A 101 -14.19 3.72 36.72
N ALA A 102 -13.88 4.42 35.61
CA ALA A 102 -13.26 3.80 34.45
C ALA A 102 -11.82 3.35 34.73
N ILE A 103 -11.09 4.08 35.58
CA ILE A 103 -9.74 3.70 36.02
C ILE A 103 -9.80 2.42 36.87
N ASN A 104 -10.80 2.31 37.75
CA ASN A 104 -11.00 1.13 38.60
C ASN A 104 -11.35 -0.10 37.76
N GLN A 105 -12.33 0.01 36.85
CA GLN A 105 -12.69 -1.07 35.93
C GLN A 105 -11.49 -1.52 35.09
N LEU A 106 -10.71 -0.58 34.55
CA LEU A 106 -9.51 -0.92 33.78
C LEU A 106 -8.42 -1.58 34.64
N HIS A 107 -8.36 -1.27 35.93
CA HIS A 107 -7.45 -1.92 36.87
C HIS A 107 -7.91 -3.36 37.17
N GLU A 108 -9.18 -3.56 37.49
CA GLU A 108 -9.76 -4.88 37.77
C GLU A 108 -9.56 -5.81 36.57
N LEU A 109 -9.92 -5.35 35.36
CA LEU A 109 -9.72 -6.11 34.13
C LEU A 109 -8.24 -6.45 33.88
N SER A 110 -7.32 -5.54 34.20
CA SER A 110 -5.88 -5.78 34.07
C SER A 110 -5.37 -6.82 35.06
N ALA A 111 -5.90 -6.83 36.28
CA ALA A 111 -5.55 -7.80 37.30
C ALA A 111 -6.11 -9.21 37.00
N GLU A 112 -7.32 -9.29 36.44
CA GLU A 112 -7.97 -10.55 36.09
C GLU A 112 -7.36 -11.20 34.83
N SER A 113 -7.05 -10.40 33.82
CA SER A 113 -6.58 -10.91 32.51
C SER A 113 -5.06 -11.03 32.37
N ASP A 114 -4.30 -10.52 33.34
CA ASP A 114 -2.83 -10.37 33.27
C ASP A 114 -2.35 -9.61 32.02
N LEU A 115 -3.24 -8.78 31.44
CA LEU A 115 -2.92 -7.91 30.32
C LEU A 115 -2.62 -6.51 30.83
N ALA A 116 -1.64 -5.84 30.21
CA ALA A 116 -1.35 -4.45 30.51
C ALA A 116 -2.55 -3.55 30.12
N LYS A 117 -2.85 -2.53 30.94
CA LYS A 117 -3.91 -1.53 30.69
C LYS A 117 -3.89 -0.96 29.26
N SER A 118 -2.71 -0.62 28.75
CA SER A 118 -2.55 -0.11 27.38
C SER A 118 -2.90 -1.14 26.30
N HIS A 119 -2.71 -2.44 26.58
CA HIS A 119 -3.04 -3.52 25.66
C HIS A 119 -4.55 -3.75 25.62
N ILE A 120 -5.21 -3.76 26.78
CA ILE A 120 -6.67 -3.82 26.89
C ILE A 120 -7.32 -2.69 26.09
N LEU A 121 -6.84 -1.45 26.23
CA LEU A 121 -7.36 -0.33 25.44
C LEU A 121 -7.20 -0.52 23.93
N ARG A 122 -6.09 -1.11 23.46
CA ARG A 122 -5.91 -1.40 22.02
C ARG A 122 -6.95 -2.41 21.53
N ILE A 123 -7.15 -3.51 22.28
CA ILE A 123 -8.15 -4.53 21.94
C ILE A 123 -9.54 -3.91 21.89
N LEU A 124 -9.93 -3.14 22.91
CA LEU A 124 -11.25 -2.50 22.97
C LEU A 124 -11.46 -1.53 21.81
N ILE A 125 -10.46 -0.70 21.47
CA ILE A 125 -10.53 0.23 20.33
C ILE A 125 -10.67 -0.54 19.02
N ASP A 126 -9.85 -1.58 18.81
CA ASP A 126 -9.90 -2.40 17.60
C ASP A 126 -11.26 -3.08 17.44
N GLU A 127 -11.81 -3.64 18.53
CA GLU A 127 -13.14 -4.24 18.52
C GLU A 127 -14.24 -3.24 18.19
N LEU A 128 -14.23 -2.05 18.80
CA LEU A 128 -15.25 -1.03 18.57
C LEU A 128 -15.19 -0.48 17.14
N CYS A 129 -14.00 -0.18 16.62
CA CYS A 129 -13.84 0.28 15.24
C CYS A 129 -14.24 -0.79 14.21
N ASN A 130 -13.95 -2.06 14.47
CA ASN A 130 -14.36 -3.15 13.58
C ASN A 130 -15.88 -3.37 13.62
N LYS A 131 -16.52 -3.27 14.80
CA LYS A 131 -17.97 -3.39 14.94
C LYS A 131 -18.70 -2.36 14.08
N GLU A 132 -18.29 -1.09 14.09
CA GLU A 132 -18.88 -0.05 13.23
C GLU A 132 -18.75 -0.37 11.74
N GLN A 133 -17.58 -0.87 11.31
CA GLN A 133 -17.38 -1.29 9.92
C GLN A 133 -18.31 -2.46 9.56
N THR A 134 -18.49 -3.43 10.46
CA THR A 134 -19.44 -4.54 10.21
C THR A 134 -20.88 -4.05 10.12
N GLU A 135 -21.29 -3.04 10.89
CA GLU A 135 -22.62 -2.46 10.78
C GLU A 135 -22.81 -1.66 9.50
N GLN A 136 -21.81 -0.88 9.09
CA GLN A 136 -21.81 -0.19 7.80
C GLN A 136 -21.90 -1.17 6.63
N LEU A 137 -21.11 -2.25 6.67
CA LEU A 137 -21.18 -3.32 5.68
C LEU A 137 -22.56 -4.00 5.69
N LYS A 138 -23.15 -4.28 6.86
CA LYS A 138 -24.51 -4.82 6.96
C LYS A 138 -25.54 -3.88 6.32
N LYS A 139 -25.44 -2.58 6.55
CA LYS A 139 -26.32 -1.57 5.93
C LYS A 139 -26.16 -1.54 4.40
N LEU A 140 -24.92 -1.60 3.89
CA LEU A 140 -24.64 -1.66 2.45
C LEU A 140 -25.15 -2.96 1.79
N LEU A 141 -25.05 -4.09 2.49
CA LEU A 141 -25.58 -5.37 2.00
C LEU A 141 -27.11 -5.44 2.08
N GLN A 142 -27.72 -4.70 3.02
CA GLN A 142 -29.18 -4.60 3.17
C GLN A 142 -29.81 -3.59 2.23
N SER A 143 -29.08 -2.57 1.79
CA SER A 143 -29.56 -1.70 0.70
C SER A 143 -29.61 -2.53 -0.58
N LYS A 144 -30.80 -3.03 -0.92
CA LYS A 144 -31.06 -3.54 -2.25
C LYS A 144 -30.77 -2.40 -3.23
N VAL A 145 -29.88 -2.67 -4.18
CA VAL A 145 -29.73 -1.85 -5.37
C VAL A 145 -30.89 -2.25 -6.27
N ASP A 146 -31.87 -1.36 -6.43
CA ASP A 146 -32.89 -1.45 -7.47
C ASP A 146 -32.35 -0.89 -8.79
#